data_AF-A0A931LJ33-F1
#
_entry.id   AF-A0A931LJ33-F1
#
_cell.length_a   1.000
_cell.length_b   1.000
_cell.length_c   1.000
_cell.angle_alpha   90.00
_cell.angle_beta   90.00
_cell.angle_gamma   90.00
#
_symmetry.space_group_name_H-M   'P 1'
#
loop_
_entity.id
_entity.type
_entity.pdbx_description
1 polymer ?
#
loop_
_entity_poly.entity_id
_entity_poly.type
_entity_poly.pdbx_seq_one_letter_code
_entity_poly.pdbx_strand_id
1 'polypeptide(L)'
;MTFMRSVMLVLLGVAVTGCATVDVNLKPPTSGLKTPIPGGNGRQIIVSVPFSDARPTKDRCGVQKGGYGNETAKAVCAEDPARWMAEMLSKELQASGFTVLRADAGARETALKIDGVLGTIFAEPIVGFWAATIETEPGAKPR
;
A
#
# COMPACT_ATOMS: atom_id res chain seq x y z
N MET A 1 -42.91 32.05 -8.63
CA MET A 1 -41.45 32.26 -8.58
C MET A 1 -40.76 31.64 -7.36
N THR A 2 -41.45 31.43 -6.23
CA THR A 2 -40.88 30.86 -4.99
C THR A 2 -40.54 29.36 -5.10
N PHE A 3 -41.39 28.57 -5.78
CA PHE A 3 -41.20 27.12 -5.95
C PHE A 3 -39.92 26.77 -6.74
N MET A 4 -39.59 27.56 -7.76
CA MET A 4 -38.39 27.35 -8.59
C MET A 4 -37.09 27.65 -7.82
N ARG A 5 -37.10 28.63 -6.89
CA ARG A 5 -35.96 28.91 -5.99
C ARG A 5 -35.76 27.79 -4.97
N SER A 6 -36.84 27.23 -4.43
CA SER A 6 -36.78 26.10 -3.50
C SER A 6 -36.24 24.83 -4.17
N VAL A 7 -36.68 24.52 -5.38
CA VAL A 7 -36.19 23.37 -6.16
C VAL A 7 -34.70 23.53 -6.50
N MET A 8 -34.26 24.75 -6.86
CA MET A 8 -32.85 25.03 -7.17
C MET A 8 -31.95 24.92 -5.92
N LEU A 9 -32.44 25.32 -4.74
CA LEU A 9 -31.72 25.16 -3.46
C LEU A 9 -31.59 23.69 -3.03
N VAL A 10 -32.62 22.87 -3.26
CA VAL A 10 -32.57 21.42 -2.97
C VAL A 10 -31.61 20.70 -3.93
N LEU A 11 -31.67 21.01 -5.22
CA LEU A 11 -30.74 20.47 -6.23
C LEU A 11 -29.29 20.86 -5.96
N LEU A 12 -29.05 22.10 -5.52
CA LEU A 12 -27.71 22.55 -5.13
C LEU A 12 -27.24 21.83 -3.86
N GLY A 13 -28.12 21.57 -2.89
CA GLY A 13 -27.77 20.85 -1.66
C GLY A 13 -27.36 19.39 -1.88
N VAL A 14 -28.02 18.69 -2.81
CA VAL A 14 -27.68 17.29 -3.14
C VAL A 14 -26.32 17.20 -3.83
N ALA A 15 -25.96 18.17 -4.67
CA ALA A 15 -24.70 18.15 -5.42
C ALA A 15 -23.43 18.31 -4.57
N VAL A 16 -23.51 18.87 -3.35
CA VAL A 16 -22.33 19.14 -2.50
C VAL A 16 -22.01 17.97 -1.54
N THR A 17 -22.83 16.92 -1.47
CA THR A 17 -22.69 15.85 -0.46
C THR A 17 -21.86 14.63 -0.90
N GLY A 18 -21.27 14.63 -2.11
CA GLY A 18 -20.83 13.38 -2.77
C GLY A 18 -19.35 12.98 -2.72
N CYS A 19 -18.40 13.83 -2.32
CA CYS A 19 -16.97 13.56 -2.63
C CYS A 19 -16.08 13.07 -1.47
N ALA A 20 -16.59 12.80 -0.27
CA ALA A 20 -15.76 12.57 0.92
C ALA A 20 -15.67 11.11 1.43
N THR A 21 -16.42 10.17 0.85
CA THR A 21 -16.62 8.80 1.40
C THR A 21 -16.23 7.67 0.45
N VAL A 22 -15.44 7.95 -0.58
CA VAL A 22 -14.98 6.91 -1.51
C VAL A 22 -13.75 6.20 -0.96
N ASP A 23 -13.78 4.87 -0.94
CA ASP A 23 -12.64 4.05 -0.53
C ASP A 23 -11.44 4.29 -1.47
N VAL A 24 -10.25 4.34 -0.90
CA VAL A 24 -9.01 4.59 -1.64
C VAL A 24 -8.26 3.29 -1.87
N ASN A 25 -7.72 3.11 -3.08
CA ASN A 25 -6.91 1.95 -3.42
C ASN A 25 -5.43 2.25 -3.16
N LEU A 26 -4.86 1.55 -2.19
CA LEU A 26 -3.42 1.57 -1.90
C LEU A 26 -2.68 0.83 -3.00
N LYS A 27 -1.88 1.58 -3.76
CA LYS A 27 -0.94 1.02 -4.73
C LYS A 27 0.34 0.60 -4.01
N PRO A 28 0.91 -0.56 -4.35
CA PRO A 28 2.19 -0.98 -3.78
C PRO A 28 3.29 0.00 -4.20
N PRO A 29 4.20 0.39 -3.28
CA PRO A 29 5.39 1.16 -3.64
C PRO A 29 6.28 0.37 -4.61
N THR A 30 7.00 1.08 -5.47
CA THR A 30 7.84 0.47 -6.51
C THR A 30 9.19 -0.04 -5.97
N SER A 31 9.71 0.56 -4.88
CA SER A 31 10.94 0.16 -4.18
C SER A 31 10.93 0.68 -2.73
N GLY A 32 11.61 -0.05 -1.84
CA GLY A 32 11.76 0.33 -0.43
C GLY A 32 13.09 1.04 -0.13
N LEU A 33 14.08 0.98 -1.03
CA LEU A 33 15.43 1.50 -0.81
C LEU A 33 15.81 2.55 -1.86
N LYS A 34 16.31 3.70 -1.42
CA LYS A 34 16.83 4.75 -2.33
C LYS A 34 18.10 4.32 -3.07
N THR A 35 18.89 3.45 -2.43
CA THR A 35 20.13 2.89 -2.96
C THR A 35 20.19 1.41 -2.59
N PRO A 36 20.52 0.50 -3.52
CA PRO A 36 20.73 -0.91 -3.20
C PRO A 36 21.85 -1.09 -2.17
N ILE A 37 21.72 -2.10 -1.31
CA ILE A 37 22.75 -2.44 -0.33
C ILE A 37 23.67 -3.49 -0.97
N PRO A 38 24.93 -3.18 -1.30
CA PRO A 38 25.81 -4.14 -1.94
C PRO A 38 26.15 -5.30 -0.99
N GLY A 39 26.26 -6.52 -1.52
CA GLY A 39 26.71 -7.68 -0.73
C GLY A 39 26.30 -9.05 -1.25
N GLY A 40 25.48 -9.11 -2.30
CA GLY A 40 24.97 -10.38 -2.82
C GLY A 40 26.02 -11.28 -3.45
N ASN A 41 26.98 -10.73 -4.20
CA ASN A 41 28.08 -11.47 -4.84
C ASN A 41 27.63 -12.76 -5.58
N GLY A 42 26.43 -12.77 -6.16
CA GLY A 42 25.86 -13.94 -6.85
C GLY A 42 25.41 -15.09 -5.95
N ARG A 43 25.32 -14.86 -4.63
CA ARG A 43 24.77 -15.85 -3.69
C ARG A 43 23.31 -16.11 -4.01
N GLN A 44 22.92 -17.39 -3.96
CA GLN A 44 21.55 -17.81 -4.20
C GLN A 44 20.72 -17.67 -2.92
N ILE A 45 19.55 -17.04 -3.05
CA ILE A 45 18.54 -16.93 -1.99
C ILE A 45 17.21 -17.38 -2.55
N ILE A 46 16.47 -18.15 -1.78
CA ILE A 46 15.09 -18.52 -2.06
C ILE A 46 14.19 -17.58 -1.29
N VAL A 47 13.28 -16.87 -1.97
CA VAL A 47 12.22 -16.10 -1.30
C VAL A 47 10.90 -16.82 -1.51
N SER A 48 10.19 -17.10 -0.41
CA SER A 48 8.84 -17.65 -0.48
C SER A 48 7.85 -16.57 -0.90
N VAL A 49 7.26 -16.73 -2.08
CA VAL A 49 6.26 -15.81 -2.63
C VAL A 49 4.97 -16.59 -2.88
N PRO A 50 3.81 -16.15 -2.36
CA PRO A 50 3.65 -15.04 -1.41
C PRO A 50 4.15 -15.42 0.00
N PHE A 51 4.35 -14.42 0.86
CA PHE A 51 4.46 -14.65 2.30
C PHE A 51 3.16 -15.20 2.89
N SER A 52 3.22 -15.76 4.09
CA SER A 52 2.03 -16.19 4.81
C SER A 52 1.26 -14.98 5.33
N ASP A 53 -0.02 -14.83 4.97
CA ASP A 53 -0.86 -13.73 5.45
C ASP A 53 -1.61 -14.12 6.73
N ALA A 54 -1.08 -13.70 7.88
CA ALA A 54 -1.64 -13.92 9.21
C ALA A 54 -2.40 -12.70 9.75
N ARG A 55 -2.74 -11.72 8.90
CA ARG A 55 -3.46 -10.53 9.34
C ARG A 55 -4.84 -10.89 9.90
N PRO A 56 -5.25 -10.27 11.03
CA PRO A 56 -6.59 -10.43 11.55
C PRO A 56 -7.65 -9.80 10.63
N THR A 57 -7.27 -8.74 9.93
CA THR A 57 -8.13 -7.93 9.06
C THR A 57 -7.51 -7.89 7.67
N LYS A 58 -8.13 -8.56 6.70
CA LYS A 58 -7.64 -8.66 5.31
C LYS A 58 -8.37 -7.76 4.32
N ASP A 59 -9.51 -7.20 4.72
CA ASP A 59 -10.39 -6.36 3.89
C ASP A 59 -9.91 -4.91 3.75
N ARG A 60 -8.87 -4.51 4.50
CA ARG A 60 -8.29 -3.17 4.45
C ARG A 60 -6.80 -3.20 4.79
N CYS A 61 -6.12 -2.16 4.36
CA CYS A 61 -4.69 -1.94 4.58
C CYS A 61 -4.41 -0.55 5.19
N GLY A 62 -5.45 0.21 5.53
CA GLY A 62 -5.35 1.50 6.19
C GLY A 62 -6.72 2.17 6.28
N VAL A 63 -6.71 3.44 6.65
CA VAL A 63 -7.90 4.29 6.75
C VAL A 63 -7.61 5.65 6.15
N GLN A 64 -8.61 6.27 5.57
CA GLN A 64 -8.58 7.69 5.26
C GLN A 64 -9.17 8.46 6.43
N LYS A 65 -8.53 9.56 6.83
CA LYS A 65 -9.02 10.44 7.90
C LYS A 65 -9.43 11.80 7.33
N GLY A 66 -10.47 12.40 7.89
CA GLY A 66 -10.84 13.78 7.61
C GLY A 66 -9.91 14.78 8.29
N GLY A 67 -10.09 16.07 7.99
CA GLY A 67 -9.34 17.17 8.64
C GLY A 67 -9.57 17.27 10.16
N TYR A 68 -10.62 16.63 10.68
CA TYR A 68 -10.91 16.53 12.12
C TYR A 68 -10.42 15.21 12.75
N GLY A 69 -9.65 14.39 12.01
CA GLY A 69 -9.08 13.14 12.50
C GLY A 69 -10.05 11.96 12.58
N ASN A 70 -11.31 12.14 12.19
CA ASN A 70 -12.31 11.07 12.07
C ASN A 70 -12.02 10.18 10.85
N GLU A 71 -12.28 8.88 10.96
CA GLU A 71 -12.21 7.95 9.81
C GLU A 71 -13.33 8.28 8.81
N THR A 72 -12.97 8.50 7.55
CA THR A 72 -13.92 8.89 6.49
C THR A 72 -14.11 7.81 5.43
N ALA A 73 -13.09 6.99 5.18
CA ALA A 73 -13.15 5.87 4.23
C ALA A 73 -12.09 4.81 4.56
N LYS A 74 -12.22 3.61 3.97
CA LYS A 74 -11.19 2.56 4.08
C LYS A 74 -10.12 2.77 3.02
N ALA A 75 -8.90 2.39 3.36
CA ALA A 75 -7.85 2.19 2.37
C ALA A 75 -7.74 0.69 2.06
N VAL A 76 -8.16 0.31 0.85
CA VAL A 76 -8.16 -1.08 0.38
C VAL A 76 -6.85 -1.34 -0.36
N CYS A 77 -6.21 -2.49 -0.12
CA CYS A 77 -5.06 -2.89 -0.93
C CYS A 77 -5.51 -3.24 -2.35
N ALA A 78 -4.91 -2.62 -3.37
CA ALA A 78 -5.19 -2.96 -4.77
C ALA A 78 -4.72 -4.37 -5.14
N GLU A 79 -3.65 -4.86 -4.49
CA GLU A 79 -3.04 -6.16 -4.69
C GLU A 79 -2.80 -6.87 -3.36
N ASP A 80 -2.62 -8.19 -3.37
CA ASP A 80 -2.33 -8.98 -2.17
C ASP A 80 -1.02 -8.49 -1.48
N PRO A 81 -1.10 -7.98 -0.25
CA PRO A 81 0.08 -7.46 0.44
C PRO A 81 1.13 -8.49 0.76
N ALA A 82 0.75 -9.73 1.03
CA ALA A 82 1.73 -10.77 1.28
C ALA A 82 2.53 -11.12 0.01
N ARG A 83 1.92 -10.95 -1.17
CA ARG A 83 2.60 -11.11 -2.46
C ARG A 83 3.51 -9.94 -2.77
N TRP A 84 2.99 -8.71 -2.82
CA TRP A 84 3.79 -7.58 -3.29
C TRP A 84 4.97 -7.26 -2.36
N MET A 85 4.85 -7.51 -1.05
CA MET A 85 6.00 -7.37 -0.13
C MET A 85 7.08 -8.42 -0.37
N ALA A 86 6.70 -9.67 -0.64
CA ALA A 86 7.67 -10.72 -0.97
C ALA A 86 8.35 -10.45 -2.33
N GLU A 87 7.61 -9.92 -3.29
CA GLU A 87 8.15 -9.47 -4.59
C GLU A 87 9.05 -8.24 -4.46
N MET A 88 8.68 -7.27 -3.62
CA MET A 88 9.53 -6.10 -3.33
C MET A 88 10.87 -6.56 -2.72
N LEU A 89 10.83 -7.42 -1.70
CA LEU A 89 12.06 -7.97 -1.11
C LEU A 89 12.91 -8.69 -2.16
N SER A 90 12.28 -9.48 -3.03
CA SER A 90 12.97 -10.19 -4.12
C SER A 90 13.68 -9.20 -5.06
N LYS A 91 13.02 -8.09 -5.42
CA LYS A 91 13.62 -7.04 -6.26
C LYS A 91 14.80 -6.34 -5.57
N GLU A 92 14.66 -6.01 -4.28
CA GLU A 92 15.73 -5.37 -3.51
C GLU A 92 16.96 -6.29 -3.36
N LEU A 93 16.73 -7.59 -3.13
CA LEU A 93 17.79 -8.59 -3.09
C LEU A 93 18.48 -8.74 -4.45
N GLN A 94 17.72 -8.78 -5.55
CA GLN A 94 18.30 -8.79 -6.90
C GLN A 94 19.14 -7.53 -7.16
N ALA A 95 18.64 -6.34 -6.81
CA ALA A 95 19.36 -5.08 -6.93
C ALA A 95 20.64 -5.05 -6.08
N SER A 96 20.65 -5.78 -4.97
CA SER A 96 21.79 -5.97 -4.07
C SER A 96 22.82 -7.00 -4.56
N GLY A 97 22.57 -7.62 -5.72
CA GLY A 97 23.47 -8.57 -6.38
C GLY A 97 23.28 -10.04 -5.98
N PHE A 98 22.13 -10.39 -5.37
CA PHE A 98 21.77 -11.79 -5.10
C PHE A 98 21.07 -12.42 -6.30
N THR A 99 21.23 -13.74 -6.46
CA THR A 99 20.41 -14.54 -7.37
C THR A 99 19.18 -15.03 -6.60
N VAL A 100 18.04 -14.37 -6.80
CA VAL A 100 16.79 -14.77 -6.15
C VAL A 100 16.11 -15.87 -6.95
N LEU A 101 15.96 -17.03 -6.33
CA LEU A 101 15.24 -18.18 -6.85
C LEU A 101 13.85 -18.26 -6.22
N ARG A 102 12.89 -18.78 -6.98
CA ARG A 102 11.59 -19.16 -6.43
C ARG A 102 11.70 -20.54 -5.79
N ALA A 103 10.87 -20.79 -4.78
CA ALA A 103 10.91 -22.03 -4.00
C ALA A 103 10.65 -23.31 -4.84
N ASP A 104 9.98 -23.18 -5.98
CA ASP A 104 9.69 -24.24 -6.95
C ASP A 104 10.83 -24.50 -7.95
N ALA A 105 11.81 -23.59 -8.07
CA ALA A 105 12.81 -23.61 -9.13
C ALA A 105 14.03 -24.51 -8.87
N GLY A 106 13.95 -25.45 -7.92
CA GLY A 106 15.03 -26.42 -7.67
C GLY A 106 16.34 -25.77 -7.21
N ALA A 107 16.28 -25.02 -6.11
CA ALA A 107 17.45 -24.38 -5.54
C ALA A 107 18.47 -25.41 -5.02
N ARG A 108 19.75 -25.04 -5.00
CA ARG A 108 20.81 -25.83 -4.36
C ARG A 108 20.46 -26.01 -2.88
N GLU A 109 20.73 -27.19 -2.31
CA GLU A 109 20.46 -27.48 -0.88
C GLU A 109 21.11 -26.47 0.09
N THR A 110 22.13 -25.74 -0.36
CA THR A 110 22.85 -24.73 0.42
C THR A 110 22.29 -23.31 0.29
N ALA A 111 21.21 -23.09 -0.48
CA ALA A 111 20.64 -21.76 -0.68
C ALA A 111 19.89 -21.31 0.59
N LEU A 112 20.09 -20.05 1.00
CA LEU A 112 19.38 -19.47 2.13
C LEU A 112 17.91 -19.28 1.74
N LYS A 113 16.98 -19.81 2.55
CA LYS A 113 15.54 -19.59 2.36
C LYS A 113 15.04 -18.47 3.28
N ILE A 114 14.27 -17.54 2.71
CA ILE A 114 13.58 -16.48 3.42
C ILE A 114 12.08 -16.76 3.35
N ASP A 115 11.52 -17.10 4.50
CA ASP A 115 10.09 -17.17 4.74
C ASP A 115 9.63 -15.91 5.48
N GLY A 116 8.42 -15.44 5.18
CA GLY A 116 7.83 -14.26 5.80
C GLY A 116 6.41 -14.54 6.25
N VAL A 117 6.02 -13.87 7.34
CA VAL A 117 4.64 -13.84 7.83
C VAL A 117 4.21 -12.39 7.92
N LEU A 118 3.16 -12.03 7.17
CA LEU A 118 2.54 -10.73 7.27
C LEU A 118 1.56 -10.72 8.45
N GLY A 119 1.97 -10.10 9.55
CA GLY A 119 1.13 -9.94 10.74
C GLY A 119 0.22 -8.72 10.69
N THR A 120 0.71 -7.57 10.21
CA THR A 120 -0.05 -6.32 10.15
C THR A 120 0.46 -5.45 9.01
N ILE A 121 -0.47 -4.75 8.36
CA ILE A 121 -0.17 -3.70 7.38
C ILE A 121 -1.11 -2.53 7.64
N PHE A 122 -0.54 -1.32 7.72
CA PHE A 122 -1.30 -0.11 7.94
C PHE A 122 -0.63 1.06 7.22
N ALA A 123 -1.32 1.66 6.27
CA ALA A 123 -0.92 2.91 5.63
C ALA A 123 -1.51 4.09 6.41
N GLU A 124 -0.63 4.95 6.90
CA GLU A 124 -1.03 6.17 7.63
C GLU A 124 -1.50 7.25 6.64
N PRO A 125 -2.66 7.87 6.87
CA PRO A 125 -3.10 9.00 6.06
C PRO A 125 -2.35 10.28 6.47
N ILE A 126 -1.84 11.03 5.50
CA ILE A 126 -1.27 12.37 5.77
C ILE A 126 -2.42 13.38 5.79
N VAL A 127 -2.77 13.86 6.98
CA VAL A 127 -3.80 14.89 7.17
C VAL A 127 -3.33 16.24 6.63
N GLY A 128 -3.87 16.66 5.48
CA GLY A 128 -3.73 18.00 4.94
C GLY A 128 -4.77 18.97 5.51
N PHE A 129 -4.57 20.28 5.30
CA PHE A 129 -5.39 21.36 5.89
C PHE A 129 -6.88 21.34 5.47
N TRP A 130 -7.25 20.63 4.39
CA TRP A 130 -8.66 20.48 3.95
C TRP A 130 -9.12 19.02 3.76
N ALA A 131 -8.21 18.06 3.62
CA ALA A 131 -8.48 16.62 3.54
C ALA A 131 -7.17 15.83 3.73
N ALA A 132 -7.23 14.58 4.20
CA ALA A 132 -6.07 13.71 4.20
C ALA A 132 -5.91 13.00 2.84
N THR A 133 -4.73 13.16 2.25
CA THR A 133 -4.30 12.42 1.06
C THR A 133 -3.45 11.25 1.54
N ILE A 134 -3.68 10.06 0.96
CA ILE A 134 -2.79 8.92 1.19
C ILE A 134 -1.64 9.05 0.18
N GLU A 135 -0.46 9.43 0.68
CA GLU A 135 0.76 9.48 -0.12
C GLU A 135 1.32 8.06 -0.27
N THR A 136 1.35 7.56 -1.51
CA THR A 136 2.06 6.31 -1.85
C THR A 136 3.49 6.54 -2.37
N GLU A 137 3.99 7.79 -2.34
CA GLU A 137 5.35 8.14 -2.76
C GLU A 137 6.21 8.65 -1.60
N PRO A 138 7.47 8.18 -1.46
CA PRO A 138 8.38 8.71 -0.45
C PRO A 138 9.00 10.03 -0.94
N GLY A 139 8.35 11.18 -0.69
CA GLY A 139 9.10 12.44 -0.63
C GLY A 139 8.49 13.76 -1.08
N ALA A 140 7.18 13.95 -1.15
CA ALA A 140 6.62 15.29 -1.36
C ALA A 140 6.25 15.97 -0.02
N LYS A 141 7.19 16.76 0.53
CA LYS A 141 6.91 17.64 1.67
C LYS A 141 6.13 18.86 1.17
N PRO A 142 4.94 19.19 1.71
CA PRO A 142 4.26 20.44 1.35
C PRO A 142 5.07 21.63 1.90
N ARG A 143 5.26 22.65 1.05
CA ARG A 143 5.75 23.98 1.44
C ARG A 143 4.66 24.75 2.19
#